data_AF-A0A936D8X6-F1
#
_entry.id   AF-A0A936D8X6-F1
#
_cell.length_a   1.000
_cell.length_b   1.000
_cell.length_c   1.000
_cell.angle_alpha   90.00
_cell.angle_beta   90.00
_cell.angle_gamma   90.00
#
_symmetry.space_group_name_H-M   'P 1'
#
loop_
_entity.id
_entity.type
_entity.pdbx_description
1 polymer ?
#
loop_
_entity_poly.entity_id
_entity_poly.type
_entity_poly.pdbx_seq_one_letter_code
_entity_poly.pdbx_strand_id
1 'polypeptide(L)'
;MPSTSERFDLLDLHDAPILAIERTRDGISLRLGHANLRAEHPANPEPTAVCVQPCVLLLRDVAGERARLFDDAAQAWVAHADAAAPLSGEIVEARQVSADAVTSYRFAGMHTAGWSEWEVTAGGFTLTWERVSGEAWFVGWPR
;
A
#
# COMPACT_ATOMS: atom_id res chain seq x y z
N MET A 1 3.90 11.86 15.60
CA MET A 1 2.86 10.94 15.11
C MET A 1 3.40 9.52 15.27
N PRO A 2 2.59 8.58 15.77
CA PRO A 2 2.96 7.16 15.76
C PRO A 2 3.38 6.68 14.37
N SER A 3 4.30 5.73 14.32
CA SER A 3 4.83 5.23 13.07
C SER A 3 5.39 3.81 13.20
N THR A 4 5.49 3.11 12.09
CA THR A 4 6.26 1.86 11.98
C THR A 4 6.99 1.77 10.65
N SER A 5 8.12 1.08 10.65
CA SER A 5 8.88 0.69 9.46
C SER A 5 9.16 -0.81 9.45
N GLU A 6 8.46 -1.56 10.30
CA GLU A 6 8.68 -2.97 10.55
C GLU A 6 7.48 -3.77 10.05
N ARG A 7 7.70 -5.02 9.66
CA ARG A 7 6.64 -6.01 9.43
C ARG A 7 5.52 -5.53 8.50
N PHE A 8 5.88 -5.12 7.27
CA PHE A 8 4.89 -4.77 6.24
C PHE A 8 3.88 -5.90 6.00
N ASP A 9 4.30 -7.16 6.17
CA ASP A 9 3.46 -8.37 6.09
C ASP A 9 2.30 -8.41 7.11
N LEU A 10 2.40 -7.60 8.17
CA LEU A 10 1.40 -7.46 9.22
C LEU A 10 0.59 -6.16 9.10
N LEU A 11 0.84 -5.36 8.07
CA LEU A 11 -0.05 -4.30 7.64
C LEU A 11 -1.11 -4.89 6.73
N ASP A 12 -2.32 -4.36 6.83
CA ASP A 12 -3.38 -4.62 5.88
C ASP A 12 -3.90 -3.29 5.32
N LEU A 13 -3.76 -3.14 4.02
CA LEU A 13 -4.15 -1.96 3.26
C LEU A 13 -5.39 -2.23 2.39
N HIS A 14 -6.04 -3.40 2.54
CA HIS A 14 -7.28 -3.71 1.82
C HIS A 14 -8.35 -2.66 2.11
N ASP A 15 -9.06 -2.23 1.07
CA ASP A 15 -10.05 -1.15 1.07
C ASP A 15 -9.53 0.21 1.56
N ALA A 16 -8.22 0.39 1.70
CA ALA A 16 -7.65 1.68 2.07
C ALA A 16 -7.85 2.67 0.91
N PRO A 17 -8.66 3.74 1.07
CA PRO A 17 -8.85 4.72 0.01
C PRO A 17 -7.55 5.48 -0.23
N ILE A 18 -7.14 5.58 -1.49
CA ILE A 18 -5.98 6.37 -1.89
C ILE A 18 -6.43 7.82 -2.05
N LEU A 19 -5.99 8.68 -1.13
CA LEU A 19 -6.35 10.09 -1.11
C LEU A 19 -5.41 10.92 -1.99
N ALA A 20 -4.13 10.55 -2.05
CA ALA A 20 -3.13 11.17 -2.91
C ALA A 20 -1.90 10.26 -3.08
N ILE A 21 -1.23 10.38 -4.22
CA ILE A 21 0.09 9.82 -4.48
C ILE A 21 1.02 10.99 -4.84
N GLU A 22 2.09 11.16 -4.08
CA GLU A 22 3.03 12.26 -4.23
C GLU A 22 4.45 11.71 -4.37
N ARG A 23 5.12 12.07 -5.47
CA ARG A 23 6.54 11.79 -5.66
C ARG A 23 7.33 12.96 -5.10
N THR A 24 8.14 12.69 -4.09
CA THR A 24 8.93 13.68 -3.37
C THR A 24 10.41 13.34 -3.48
N ARG A 25 11.28 14.25 -3.02
CA ARG A 25 12.72 13.98 -2.89
C ARG A 25 13.01 12.81 -1.95
N ASP A 26 12.12 12.57 -0.98
CA ASP A 26 12.29 11.59 0.10
C ASP A 26 11.70 10.22 -0.28
N GLY A 27 11.13 10.10 -1.49
CA GLY A 27 10.52 8.89 -2.03
C GLY A 27 9.09 9.10 -2.50
N ILE A 28 8.29 8.05 -2.46
CA ILE A 28 6.88 8.06 -2.89
C ILE A 28 5.96 7.99 -1.68
N SER A 29 5.11 8.99 -1.52
CA SER A 29 4.16 9.14 -0.43
C SER A 29 2.75 8.80 -0.89
N LEU A 30 2.11 7.84 -0.24
CA LEU A 30 0.70 7.51 -0.42
C LEU A 30 -0.06 8.01 0.80
N ARG A 31 -0.96 8.97 0.61
CA ARG A 31 -1.92 9.38 1.64
C ARG A 31 -3.11 8.45 1.57
N LEU A 32 -3.37 7.75 2.66
CA LEU A 32 -4.41 6.74 2.76
C LEU A 32 -5.47 7.17 3.78
N GLY A 33 -6.73 6.82 3.51
CA GLY A 33 -7.83 7.06 4.46
C GLY A 33 -7.63 6.30 5.76
N HIS A 34 -7.14 5.07 5.67
CA HIS A 34 -6.82 4.22 6.82
C HIS A 34 -5.80 3.14 6.45
N ALA A 35 -5.33 2.41 7.46
CA ALA A 35 -4.65 1.13 7.35
C ALA A 35 -5.01 0.28 8.58
N ASN A 36 -4.92 -1.03 8.48
CA ASN A 36 -5.13 -1.93 9.60
C ASN A 36 -3.78 -2.51 10.07
N LEU A 37 -3.57 -2.51 11.39
CA LEU A 37 -2.48 -3.23 12.03
C LEU A 37 -3.03 -4.57 12.53
N ARG A 38 -2.41 -5.68 12.15
CA ARG A 38 -2.77 -7.00 12.73
C ARG A 38 -2.46 -7.04 14.23
N ALA A 39 -3.13 -7.94 14.95
CA ALA A 39 -2.92 -8.12 16.39
C ALA A 39 -1.44 -8.37 16.74
N GLU A 40 -0.72 -9.08 15.89
CA GLU A 40 0.69 -9.43 16.11
C GLU A 40 1.67 -8.33 15.66
N HIS A 41 1.19 -7.21 15.11
CA HIS A 41 2.04 -6.16 14.61
C HIS A 41 2.76 -5.44 15.78
N PRO A 42 4.10 -5.26 15.76
CA PRO A 42 4.84 -4.68 16.90
C PRO A 42 4.39 -3.28 17.33
N ALA A 43 3.91 -2.49 16.37
CA ALA A 43 3.38 -1.15 16.63
C ALA A 43 1.89 -1.11 17.02
N ASN A 44 1.21 -2.26 17.11
CA ASN A 44 -0.16 -2.34 17.59
C ASN A 44 -0.17 -2.31 19.13
N PRO A 45 -0.81 -1.32 19.78
CA PRO A 45 -0.87 -1.26 21.24
C PRO A 45 -1.94 -2.18 21.86
N GLU A 46 -2.83 -2.75 21.05
CA GLU A 46 -3.98 -3.52 21.49
C GLU A 46 -3.79 -5.02 21.23
N PRO A 47 -4.47 -5.90 22.01
CA PRO A 47 -4.42 -7.35 21.79
C PRO A 47 -5.21 -7.79 20.54
N THR A 48 -6.09 -6.94 20.03
CA THR A 48 -6.85 -7.17 18.80
C THR A 48 -6.27 -6.33 17.67
N ALA A 49 -6.58 -6.70 16.43
CA ALA A 49 -6.21 -5.86 15.29
C ALA A 49 -6.94 -4.52 15.33
N VAL A 50 -6.25 -3.46 14.92
CA VAL A 50 -6.77 -2.09 15.01
C VAL A 50 -6.71 -1.36 13.69
N CYS A 51 -7.70 -0.49 13.46
CA CYS A 51 -7.69 0.46 12.36
C CYS A 51 -6.99 1.75 12.81
N VAL A 52 -6.04 2.22 12.00
CA VAL A 52 -5.35 3.50 12.18
C VAL A 52 -5.71 4.45 11.05
N GLN A 53 -5.89 5.73 11.38
CA GLN A 53 -6.26 6.75 10.40
C GLN A 53 -6.09 8.19 10.92
N PRO A 54 -5.99 9.18 10.01
CA PRO A 54 -5.53 9.05 8.63
C PRO A 54 -4.08 8.54 8.57
N CYS A 55 -3.65 8.03 7.42
CA CYS A 55 -2.34 7.40 7.26
C CYS A 55 -1.52 8.01 6.13
N VAL A 56 -0.19 7.95 6.28
CA VAL A 56 0.76 8.21 5.20
C VAL A 56 1.74 7.05 5.11
N LEU A 57 1.76 6.36 3.98
CA LEU A 57 2.77 5.36 3.65
C LEU A 57 3.85 6.02 2.77
N LEU A 58 5.04 6.19 3.33
CA LEU A 58 6.21 6.66 2.59
C LEU A 58 7.08 5.47 2.20
N LEU A 59 7.27 5.25 0.91
CA LEU A 59 8.27 4.36 0.35
C LEU A 59 9.55 5.16 0.13
N ARG A 60 10.63 4.81 0.83
CA ARG A 60 11.91 5.55 0.82
C ARG A 60 12.90 4.97 -0.17
N ASP A 61 13.89 5.78 -0.56
CA ASP A 61 15.02 5.35 -1.39
C ASP A 61 14.55 4.61 -2.65
N VAL A 62 13.56 5.20 -3.33
CA VAL A 62 12.90 4.58 -4.49
C VAL A 62 13.89 4.49 -5.65
N ALA A 63 14.22 3.27 -6.05
CA ALA A 63 15.12 2.98 -7.16
C ALA A 63 14.37 2.88 -8.50
N GLY A 64 13.06 2.61 -8.46
CA GLY A 64 12.22 2.56 -9.65
C GLY A 64 10.79 2.18 -9.34
N GLU A 65 9.91 2.44 -10.29
CA GLU A 65 8.51 2.04 -10.23
C GLU A 65 8.02 1.58 -11.60
N ARG A 66 7.02 0.70 -11.59
CA ARG A 66 6.35 0.21 -12.79
C ARG A 66 4.88 0.00 -12.48
N ALA A 67 4.02 0.55 -13.33
CA ALA A 67 2.59 0.33 -13.28
C ALA A 67 2.12 -0.43 -14.52
N ARG A 68 1.12 -1.28 -14.35
CA ARG A 68 0.49 -2.06 -15.41
C ARG A 68 -1.02 -1.99 -15.27
N LEU A 69 -1.71 -1.94 -16.41
CA LEU A 69 -3.17 -2.01 -16.49
C LEU A 69 -3.54 -3.36 -17.12
N PHE A 70 -4.61 -3.98 -16.65
CA PHE A 70 -5.18 -5.14 -17.32
C PHE A 70 -6.06 -4.67 -18.49
N ASP A 71 -5.70 -5.07 -19.70
CA ASP A 71 -6.48 -4.84 -20.90
C ASP A 71 -7.47 -5.99 -21.10
N ASP A 72 -8.76 -5.73 -20.86
CA ASP A 72 -9.82 -6.73 -21.00
C ASP A 72 -9.98 -7.22 -22.44
N ALA A 73 -9.70 -6.40 -23.45
CA ALA A 73 -9.82 -6.80 -24.85
C ALA A 73 -8.68 -7.74 -25.25
N ALA A 74 -7.46 -7.45 -24.79
CA ALA A 74 -6.29 -8.28 -25.05
C ALA A 74 -6.11 -9.45 -24.06
N GLN A 75 -6.87 -9.45 -22.96
CA GLN A 75 -6.72 -10.39 -21.82
C GLN A 75 -5.27 -10.44 -21.32
N ALA A 76 -4.63 -9.26 -21.22
CA ALA A 76 -3.20 -9.16 -20.92
C ALA A 76 -2.87 -7.91 -20.10
N TRP A 77 -1.77 -8.00 -19.35
CA TRP A 77 -1.19 -6.85 -18.66
C TRP A 77 -0.37 -5.99 -19.62
N VAL A 78 -0.71 -4.72 -19.73
CA VAL A 78 -0.01 -3.71 -20.53
C VAL A 78 0.60 -2.64 -19.64
N ALA A 79 1.58 -1.89 -20.15
CA ALA A 79 2.15 -0.77 -19.40
C ALA A 79 1.06 0.29 -19.11
N HIS A 80 1.01 0.81 -17.89
CA HIS A 80 0.03 1.82 -17.53
C HIS A 80 0.36 3.14 -18.24
N ALA A 81 -0.61 3.70 -18.97
CA ALA A 81 -0.42 4.93 -19.73
C ALA A 81 -0.25 6.17 -18.84
N ASP A 82 -0.86 6.17 -17.65
CA ASP A 82 -0.71 7.22 -16.65
C ASP A 82 0.16 6.73 -15.48
N ALA A 83 1.47 6.92 -15.59
CA ALA A 83 2.38 6.56 -14.51
C ALA A 83 2.20 7.46 -13.27
N ALA A 84 1.59 8.64 -13.38
CA ALA A 84 1.46 9.58 -12.27
C ALA A 84 0.38 9.15 -11.27
N ALA A 85 -0.71 8.54 -11.75
CA ALA A 85 -1.79 7.99 -10.93
C ALA A 85 -2.01 6.49 -11.23
N PRO A 86 -1.09 5.60 -10.82
CA PRO A 86 -1.16 4.18 -11.18
C PRO A 86 -2.33 3.45 -10.49
N LEU A 87 -2.90 4.03 -9.44
CA LEU A 87 -4.10 3.59 -8.73
C LEU A 87 -4.92 4.83 -8.38
N SER A 88 -6.25 4.74 -8.42
CA SER A 88 -7.13 5.91 -8.19
C SER A 88 -8.34 5.66 -7.30
N GLY A 89 -8.51 4.44 -6.78
CA GLY A 89 -9.59 4.07 -5.86
C GLY A 89 -9.03 3.60 -4.53
N GLU A 90 -9.24 2.31 -4.25
CA GLU A 90 -8.74 1.63 -3.07
C GLU A 90 -7.63 0.65 -3.42
N ILE A 91 -6.78 0.37 -2.43
CA ILE A 91 -5.86 -0.75 -2.49
C ILE A 91 -6.66 -2.01 -2.18
N VAL A 92 -6.59 -3.01 -3.06
CA VAL A 92 -7.23 -4.31 -2.86
C VAL A 92 -6.20 -5.33 -2.37
N GLU A 93 -4.96 -5.27 -2.87
CA GLU A 93 -3.86 -6.09 -2.38
C GLU A 93 -2.62 -5.22 -2.19
N ALA A 94 -1.95 -5.40 -1.05
CA ALA A 94 -0.61 -4.86 -0.81
C ALA A 94 0.31 -5.96 -0.30
N ARG A 95 1.51 -6.05 -0.87
CA ARG A 95 2.53 -7.00 -0.41
C ARG A 95 3.93 -6.47 -0.61
N GLN A 96 4.80 -6.85 0.31
CA GLN A 96 6.24 -6.70 0.16
C GLN A 96 6.82 -7.98 -0.44
N VAL A 97 7.66 -7.84 -1.45
CA VAL A 97 8.42 -8.93 -2.06
C VAL A 97 9.89 -8.57 -1.94
N SER A 98 10.64 -9.40 -1.21
CA SER A 98 12.09 -9.27 -1.08
C SER A 98 12.76 -10.42 -1.80
N ALA A 99 13.61 -10.11 -2.77
CA ALA A 99 14.44 -11.06 -3.49
C ALA A 99 15.87 -10.50 -3.55
N ASP A 100 16.83 -11.29 -3.08
CA ASP A 100 18.23 -10.87 -2.93
C ASP A 100 18.35 -9.55 -2.14
N ALA A 101 19.05 -8.55 -2.71
CA ALA A 101 19.23 -7.23 -2.14
C ALA A 101 18.14 -6.21 -2.56
N VAL A 102 17.07 -6.67 -3.22
CA VAL A 102 16.02 -5.82 -3.78
C VAL A 102 14.71 -6.04 -3.03
N THR A 103 14.11 -4.94 -2.59
CA THR A 103 12.78 -4.94 -1.99
C THR A 103 11.82 -4.19 -2.89
N SER A 104 10.71 -4.85 -3.23
CA SER A 104 9.62 -4.26 -3.99
C SER A 104 8.32 -4.30 -3.18
N TYR A 105 7.56 -3.21 -3.24
CA TYR A 105 6.22 -3.07 -2.70
C TYR A 105 5.24 -3.12 -3.87
N ARG A 106 4.34 -4.10 -3.84
CA ARG A 106 3.33 -4.29 -4.87
C ARG A 106 1.97 -3.92 -4.33
N PHE A 107 1.24 -3.13 -5.08
CA PHE A 107 -0.12 -2.71 -4.83
C PHE A 107 -0.97 -3.12 -6.02
N ALA A 108 -2.11 -3.74 -5.78
CA ALA A 108 -3.12 -4.00 -6.80
C ALA A 108 -4.43 -3.35 -6.38
N GLY A 109 -5.20 -2.87 -7.34
CA GLY A 109 -6.49 -2.28 -7.10
C GLY A 109 -7.09 -1.68 -8.36
N MET A 110 -8.07 -0.81 -8.18
CA MET A 110 -8.76 -0.19 -9.29
C MET A 110 -8.13 1.15 -9.67
N HIS A 111 -7.92 1.31 -10.98
CA HIS A 111 -7.75 2.60 -11.63
C HIS A 111 -9.03 2.93 -12.43
N THR A 112 -9.26 4.21 -12.76
CA THR A 112 -10.40 4.62 -13.60
C THR A 112 -10.44 3.91 -14.96
N ALA A 113 -9.29 3.46 -15.46
CA ALA A 113 -9.15 2.73 -16.72
C ALA A 113 -9.29 1.19 -16.57
N GLY A 114 -9.47 0.66 -15.37
CA GLY A 114 -9.59 -0.78 -15.11
C GLY A 114 -8.69 -1.27 -13.98
N TRP A 115 -8.56 -2.60 -13.87
CA TRP A 115 -7.72 -3.25 -12.87
C TRP A 115 -6.24 -2.92 -13.11
N SER A 116 -5.53 -2.51 -12.06
CA SER A 116 -4.16 -2.00 -12.14
C SER A 116 -3.26 -2.62 -11.08
N GLU A 117 -2.00 -2.80 -11.44
CA GLU A 117 -0.91 -3.20 -10.56
C GLU A 117 0.18 -2.14 -10.58
N TRP A 118 0.71 -1.82 -9.40
CA TRP A 118 1.83 -0.92 -9.23
C TRP A 118 2.90 -1.56 -8.36
N GLU A 119 4.12 -1.60 -8.87
CA GLU A 119 5.29 -2.13 -8.21
C GLU A 119 6.30 -1.00 -8.00
N VAL A 120 6.73 -0.79 -6.76
CA VAL A 120 7.75 0.20 -6.39
C VAL A 120 8.92 -0.51 -5.75
N THR A 121 10.11 -0.35 -6.33
CA THR A 121 11.36 -0.83 -5.74
C THR A 121 11.94 0.26 -4.85
N ALA A 122 12.13 -0.05 -3.56
CA ALA A 122 12.44 0.93 -2.52
C ALA A 122 13.32 0.32 -1.43
N GLY A 123 14.13 1.15 -0.76
CA GLY A 123 14.98 0.72 0.36
C GLY A 123 14.21 0.42 1.64
N GLY A 124 12.96 0.89 1.74
CA GLY A 124 12.09 0.60 2.87
C GLY A 124 10.80 1.38 2.84
N PHE A 125 10.01 1.24 3.90
CA PHE A 125 8.79 2.01 4.09
C PHE A 125 8.72 2.63 5.48
N THR A 126 7.87 3.64 5.65
CA THR A 126 7.31 4.02 6.95
C THR A 126 5.83 4.30 6.77
N LEU A 127 5.01 3.68 7.61
CA LEU A 127 3.62 4.06 7.79
C LEU A 127 3.55 4.98 9.01
N THR A 128 2.97 6.18 8.85
CA THR A 128 2.60 7.06 9.96
C THR A 128 1.09 7.21 10.04
N TRP A 129 0.57 7.46 11.24
CA TRP A 129 -0.86 7.70 11.45
C TRP A 129 -1.11 8.72 12.56
N GLU A 130 -2.32 9.28 12.56
CA GLU A 130 -2.71 10.26 13.58
C GLU A 130 -3.29 9.60 14.84
N ARG A 131 -4.17 8.60 14.67
CA ARG A 131 -4.84 7.91 15.79
C ARG A 131 -5.21 6.46 15.46
N VAL A 132 -5.47 5.69 16.51
CA VAL A 132 -6.24 4.44 16.44
C VAL A 132 -7.73 4.81 16.45
N SER A 133 -8.53 4.25 15.54
CA SER A 133 -9.98 4.52 15.48
C SER A 133 -10.87 3.42 16.03
N GLY A 134 -10.30 2.27 16.38
CA GLY A 134 -11.02 1.12 16.94
C GLY A 134 -10.50 -0.20 16.39
N GLU A 135 -11.26 -1.26 16.61
CA GLU A 135 -10.97 -2.58 16.03
C GLU A 135 -10.95 -2.53 14.49
N ALA A 136 -10.02 -3.26 13.89
CA ALA A 136 -9.92 -3.40 12.45
C ALA A 136 -11.12 -4.19 11.91
N TRP A 137 -11.59 -3.80 10.74
CA TRP A 137 -12.48 -4.61 9.93
C TRP A 137 -11.67 -5.26 8.80
N PHE A 138 -11.87 -6.56 8.61
CA PHE A 138 -11.22 -7.34 7.55
C PHE A 138 -12.28 -7.92 6.63
N VAL A 139 -12.09 -7.79 5.31
CA VAL A 139 -12.81 -8.63 4.36
C VAL A 139 -12.21 -10.01 4.43
N GLY A 140 -12.97 -10.97 4.97
CA GLY A 140 -12.50 -12.32 5.25
C GLY A 140 -12.05 -13.05 3.99
N TRP A 141 -10.74 -13.28 3.87
CA TRP A 141 -10.23 -14.51 3.27
C TRP A 141 -9.58 -15.31 4.40
N PRO A 142 -10.03 -16.55 4.68
CA PRO A 142 -9.27 -17.42 5.55
C PRO A 142 -7.89 -17.60 4.93
N ARG A 143 -6.84 -17.23 5.69
CA ARG A 143 -5.45 -17.60 5.36
C ARG A 143 -5.27 -19.10 5.52
#